data_AF-A0A7S0EKJ1-F1
#
_entry.id   AF-A0A7S0EKJ1-F1
#
_cell.length_a   1.000
_cell.length_b   1.000
_cell.length_c   1.000
_cell.angle_alpha   90.00
_cell.angle_beta   90.00
_cell.angle_gamma   90.00
#
_symmetry.space_group_name_H-M   'P 1'
#
loop_
_entity.id
_entity.type
_entity.pdbx_description
1 polymer ?
#
loop_
_entity_poly.entity_id
_entity_poly.type
_entity_poly.pdbx_seq_one_letter_code
_entity_poly.pdbx_strand_id
1 'polypeptide(L)'
;AVGKVGEITIDLVVRAASEYKGVPANNGCNGLFGEFTVWTGSSVVLVFSFEDAATGAPVTLGSFFFSFFDLDQHRNPKAKGGTEHVSISGFSEFTLIGDTTIAVKAAYADLADPSKLQATFTSTEHGTLADNPDDPNGLTDVQKHRSVTMKFVDTSSFTATFEVTGCTNSGCTSRDGARRFLFASKSNLLVPCPPSPPMPPAPPSLPPPPPPPVSPPPPPPP
;
A
#
# COMPACT_ATOMS: atom_id res chain seq x y z
N ALA A 1 3.22 -5.79 17.88
CA ALA A 1 4.35 -4.93 18.27
C ALA A 1 5.37 -4.91 17.15
N VAL A 2 5.59 -3.74 16.58
CA VAL A 2 6.67 -3.51 15.61
C VAL A 2 7.95 -3.05 16.28
N GLY A 3 7.92 -2.54 17.52
CA GLY A 3 9.13 -1.98 18.14
C GLY A 3 9.00 -1.52 19.58
N LYS A 4 10.02 -0.82 20.12
CA LYS A 4 10.00 -0.20 21.46
C LYS A 4 10.65 1.19 21.49
N VAL A 5 10.12 2.10 22.32
CA VAL A 5 10.75 3.37 22.71
C VAL A 5 10.74 3.46 24.23
N GLY A 6 11.92 3.37 24.85
CA GLY A 6 12.01 3.15 26.29
C GLY A 6 11.30 1.86 26.68
N GLU A 7 10.36 1.95 27.63
CA GLU A 7 9.52 0.83 28.08
C GLU A 7 8.25 0.64 27.23
N ILE A 8 7.92 1.61 26.36
CA ILE A 8 6.71 1.56 25.54
C ILE A 8 6.92 0.61 24.38
N THR A 9 6.03 -0.37 24.26
CA THR A 9 5.95 -1.24 23.07
C THR A 9 5.08 -0.56 22.03
N ILE A 10 5.55 -0.51 20.78
CA ILE A 10 4.93 0.24 19.70
C ILE A 10 4.33 -0.72 18.68
N ASP A 11 3.10 -0.43 18.24
CA ASP A 11 2.46 -0.96 17.06
C ASP A 11 2.50 0.05 15.91
N LEU A 12 2.73 -0.44 14.69
CA LEU A 12 2.45 0.31 13.47
C LEU A 12 1.06 -0.10 13.03
N VAL A 13 0.13 0.83 13.15
CA VAL A 13 -1.27 0.60 12.79
C VAL A 13 -1.54 1.31 11.46
N VAL A 14 -1.99 0.53 10.48
CA VAL A 14 -2.33 1.03 9.14
C VAL A 14 -3.85 1.02 8.99
N ARG A 15 -4.45 2.19 8.78
CA ARG A 15 -5.91 2.36 8.68
C ARG A 15 -6.28 3.02 7.36
N ALA A 16 -7.30 2.49 6.70
CA ALA A 16 -7.88 3.16 5.54
C ALA A 16 -8.72 4.36 5.98
N ALA A 17 -8.41 5.54 5.43
CA ALA A 17 -9.17 6.78 5.59
C ALA A 17 -10.11 7.05 4.40
N SER A 18 -10.06 6.20 3.38
CA SER A 18 -11.00 6.17 2.25
C SER A 18 -11.54 4.76 2.02
N GLU A 19 -12.41 4.58 1.03
CA GLU A 19 -12.82 3.25 0.58
C GLU A 19 -11.58 2.41 0.21
N TYR A 20 -11.48 1.21 0.75
CA TYR A 20 -10.39 0.28 0.44
C TYR A 20 -10.84 -0.75 -0.59
N LYS A 21 -10.23 -0.68 -1.78
CA LYS A 21 -10.41 -1.64 -2.86
C LYS A 21 -9.11 -2.43 -3.03
N GLY A 22 -9.04 -3.60 -2.42
CA GLY A 22 -7.92 -4.55 -2.59
C GLY A 22 -8.34 -5.99 -2.28
N VAL A 23 -7.36 -6.83 -1.98
CA VAL A 23 -7.50 -8.21 -1.51
C VAL A 23 -7.10 -8.24 -0.03
N PRO A 24 -8.06 -8.09 0.92
CA PRO A 24 -7.74 -7.98 2.34
C PRO A 24 -6.96 -9.17 2.92
N ALA A 25 -7.12 -10.36 2.34
CA ALA A 25 -6.40 -11.57 2.76
C ALA A 25 -4.88 -11.49 2.51
N ASN A 26 -4.42 -10.56 1.68
CA ASN A 26 -3.01 -10.30 1.39
C ASN A 26 -2.48 -9.07 2.15
N ASN A 27 -3.19 -8.58 3.17
CA ASN A 27 -2.71 -7.45 3.96
C ASN A 27 -2.01 -7.94 5.23
N GLY A 28 -1.01 -7.20 5.68
CA GLY A 28 -0.30 -7.48 6.92
C GLY A 28 1.15 -7.82 6.65
N CYS A 29 1.64 -8.91 7.25
CA CYS A 29 3.05 -9.25 7.23
C CYS A 29 3.39 -10.19 6.07
N ASN A 30 4.40 -9.82 5.28
CA ASN A 30 4.97 -10.65 4.22
C ASN A 30 6.50 -10.70 4.38
N GLY A 31 6.97 -11.74 5.07
CA GLY A 31 8.37 -11.86 5.44
C GLY A 31 8.83 -10.68 6.30
N LEU A 32 9.79 -9.91 5.79
CA LEU A 32 10.34 -8.73 6.44
C LEU A 32 9.61 -7.43 6.10
N PHE A 33 8.54 -7.50 5.30
CA PHE A 33 7.76 -6.35 4.86
C PHE A 33 6.38 -6.32 5.51
N GLY A 34 5.84 -5.11 5.65
CA GLY A 34 4.40 -4.91 5.63
C GLY A 34 3.92 -4.85 4.18
N GLU A 35 2.75 -5.42 3.91
CA GLU A 35 2.13 -5.40 2.60
C GLU A 35 0.64 -5.06 2.67
N PHE A 36 0.15 -4.49 1.58
CA PHE A 36 -1.27 -4.45 1.25
C PHE A 36 -1.44 -4.41 -0.26
N THR A 37 -2.66 -4.66 -0.71
CA THR A 37 -3.00 -4.64 -2.14
C THR A 37 -3.94 -3.52 -2.52
N VAL A 38 -3.86 -3.04 -3.75
CA VAL A 38 -4.81 -2.06 -4.33
C VAL A 38 -5.25 -2.56 -5.71
N TRP A 39 -6.55 -2.53 -5.99
CA TRP A 39 -7.09 -2.92 -7.29
C TRP A 39 -6.72 -1.91 -8.36
N THR A 40 -6.44 -2.40 -9.57
CA THR A 40 -6.26 -1.57 -10.76
C THR A 40 -7.45 -0.63 -10.96
N GLY A 41 -7.21 0.63 -11.32
CA GLY A 41 -8.26 1.65 -11.48
C GLY A 41 -8.90 2.09 -10.17
N SER A 42 -8.19 1.94 -9.04
CA SER A 42 -8.64 2.42 -7.74
C SER A 42 -7.51 3.07 -6.95
N SER A 43 -7.88 3.75 -5.88
CA SER A 43 -6.96 4.36 -4.95
C SER A 43 -7.44 4.18 -3.51
N VAL A 44 -6.52 4.27 -2.56
CA VAL A 44 -6.81 4.28 -1.13
C VAL A 44 -5.92 5.29 -0.42
N VAL A 45 -6.52 6.04 0.50
CA VAL A 45 -5.79 6.85 1.48
C VAL A 45 -5.57 5.99 2.72
N LEU A 46 -4.31 5.78 3.09
CA LEU A 46 -3.91 5.08 4.31
C LEU A 46 -3.24 6.04 5.28
N VAL A 47 -3.57 5.88 6.56
CA VAL A 47 -2.89 6.53 7.68
C VAL A 47 -2.03 5.48 8.38
N PHE A 48 -0.75 5.76 8.49
CA PHE A 48 0.22 4.96 9.21
C PHE A 48 0.47 5.63 10.57
N SER A 49 0.10 4.96 11.66
CA SER A 49 0.20 5.49 13.02
C SER A 49 1.10 4.63 13.89
N PHE A 50 1.99 5.26 14.65
CA PHE A 50 2.72 4.61 15.72
C PHE A 50 1.90 4.73 17.00
N GLU A 51 1.45 3.61 17.55
CA GLU A 51 0.57 3.55 18.70
C GLU A 51 1.23 2.73 19.83
N ASP A 52 1.00 3.12 21.08
CA ASP A 52 1.36 2.32 22.25
C ASP A 52 0.52 1.03 22.22
N ALA A 53 1.18 -0.13 22.19
CA ALA A 53 0.53 -1.42 22.02
C ALA A 53 -0.41 -1.80 23.18
N ALA A 54 -0.23 -1.20 24.37
CA ALA A 54 -1.07 -1.45 25.54
C ALA A 54 -2.29 -0.51 25.59
N THR A 55 -2.14 0.73 25.13
CA THR A 55 -3.16 1.78 25.33
C THR A 55 -3.82 2.29 24.05
N GLY A 56 -3.20 2.07 22.88
CA GLY A 56 -3.59 2.66 21.61
C GLY A 56 -3.29 4.16 21.49
N ALA A 57 -2.57 4.75 22.46
CA ALA A 57 -2.22 6.16 22.42
C ALA A 57 -1.16 6.43 21.33
N PRO A 58 -1.23 7.55 20.58
CA PRO A 58 -0.19 7.89 19.61
C PRO A 58 1.18 8.06 20.26
N VAL A 59 2.23 7.52 19.63
CA VAL A 59 3.62 7.63 20.07
C VAL A 59 4.41 8.43 19.04
N THR A 60 4.83 9.64 19.40
CA THR A 60 5.67 10.47 18.53
C THR A 60 7.10 9.95 18.53
N LEU A 61 7.59 9.58 17.34
CA LEU A 61 8.98 9.20 17.14
C LEU A 61 9.82 10.42 16.76
N GLY A 62 10.97 10.59 17.42
CA GLY A 62 11.86 11.73 17.16
C GLY A 62 12.41 11.76 15.73
N SER A 63 12.88 10.63 15.20
CA SER A 63 13.14 10.47 13.76
C SER A 63 13.16 9.00 13.35
N PHE A 64 12.71 8.70 12.13
CA PHE A 64 12.76 7.36 11.54
C PHE A 64 12.78 7.43 10.02
N PHE A 65 13.26 6.35 9.40
CA PHE A 65 13.19 6.14 7.96
C PHE A 65 12.08 5.15 7.63
N PHE A 66 11.27 5.47 6.62
CA PHE A 66 10.22 4.60 6.12
C PHE A 66 10.35 4.48 4.60
N SER A 67 10.26 3.27 4.09
CA SER A 67 10.51 2.97 2.70
C SER A 67 9.33 2.26 2.07
N PHE A 68 9.01 2.65 0.83
CA PHE A 68 8.14 1.88 -0.06
C PHE A 68 9.01 1.25 -1.13
N PHE A 69 8.72 -0.01 -1.43
CA PHE A 69 9.51 -0.85 -2.33
C PHE A 69 8.65 -1.36 -3.47
N ASP A 70 9.33 -1.86 -4.50
CA ASP A 70 8.73 -2.55 -5.64
C ASP A 70 7.70 -1.68 -6.40
N LEU A 71 7.93 -0.36 -6.47
CA LEU A 71 7.12 0.52 -7.30
C LEU A 71 7.37 0.21 -8.77
N ASP A 72 6.43 -0.48 -9.40
CA ASP A 72 6.52 -0.91 -10.79
C ASP A 72 5.19 -0.65 -11.55
N GLN A 73 5.16 -1.04 -12.83
CA GLN A 73 3.95 -0.93 -13.65
C GLN A 73 3.67 -2.20 -14.44
N HIS A 74 2.43 -2.37 -14.90
CA HIS A 74 2.13 -3.41 -15.87
C HIS A 74 2.96 -3.19 -17.16
N ARG A 75 3.31 -4.25 -17.88
CA ARG A 75 4.09 -4.18 -19.15
C ARG A 75 3.45 -3.30 -20.24
N ASN A 76 2.13 -3.12 -20.18
CA ASN A 76 1.38 -2.26 -21.09
C ASN A 76 0.40 -1.39 -20.31
N PRO A 77 0.88 -0.36 -19.60
CA PRO A 77 0.07 0.36 -18.62
C PRO A 77 -1.00 1.24 -19.29
N LYS A 78 -0.77 1.68 -20.54
CA LYS A 78 -1.78 2.43 -21.30
C LYS A 78 -3.02 1.57 -21.61
N ALA A 79 -2.80 0.32 -22.02
CA ALA A 79 -3.89 -0.57 -22.40
C ALA A 79 -4.52 -1.30 -21.21
N LYS A 80 -3.74 -1.56 -20.16
CA LYS A 80 -4.12 -2.45 -19.05
C LYS A 80 -4.14 -1.78 -17.67
N GLY A 81 -3.78 -0.50 -17.59
CA GLY A 81 -3.59 0.18 -16.29
C GLY A 81 -2.43 -0.43 -15.52
N GLY A 82 -2.45 -0.30 -14.21
CA GLY A 82 -1.50 -0.99 -13.34
C GLY A 82 -0.24 -0.20 -13.03
N THR A 83 -0.14 1.09 -13.39
CA THR A 83 0.97 1.93 -12.89
C THR A 83 0.73 2.28 -11.44
N GLU A 84 1.74 2.05 -10.60
CA GLU A 84 1.67 2.34 -9.17
C GLU A 84 2.12 3.78 -8.87
N HIS A 85 1.33 4.45 -8.05
CA HIS A 85 1.60 5.79 -7.55
C HIS A 85 1.50 5.81 -6.03
N VAL A 86 2.41 6.55 -5.39
CA VAL A 86 2.35 6.84 -3.96
C VAL A 86 2.48 8.34 -3.74
N SER A 87 1.45 8.97 -3.20
CA SER A 87 1.47 10.38 -2.80
C SER A 87 1.54 10.47 -1.29
N ILE A 88 2.59 11.07 -0.75
CA ILE A 88 2.91 11.05 0.68
C ILE A 88 3.10 12.48 1.16
N SER A 89 2.66 12.78 2.37
CA SER A 89 2.97 14.03 3.07
C SER A 89 3.56 13.79 4.46
N GLY A 90 4.21 14.81 5.02
CA GLY A 90 4.68 14.81 6.41
C GLY A 90 6.14 14.37 6.60
N PHE A 91 6.88 14.06 5.54
CA PHE A 91 8.31 13.72 5.64
C PHE A 91 9.19 14.97 5.55
N SER A 92 10.39 14.95 6.13
CA SER A 92 11.34 16.08 6.03
C SER A 92 12.29 15.96 4.85
N GLU A 93 12.64 14.73 4.47
CA GLU A 93 13.58 14.42 3.38
C GLU A 93 13.16 13.11 2.71
N PHE A 94 13.55 12.92 1.45
CA PHE A 94 13.42 11.63 0.75
C PHE A 94 14.71 11.30 -0.02
N THR A 95 14.91 10.02 -0.31
CA THR A 95 16.06 9.51 -1.04
C THR A 95 15.62 8.46 -2.05
N LEU A 96 16.17 8.60 -3.26
CA LEU A 96 16.10 7.64 -4.36
C LEU A 96 17.55 7.34 -4.77
N ILE A 97 17.81 6.16 -5.32
CA ILE A 97 19.09 5.90 -5.99
C ILE A 97 19.16 6.71 -7.30
N GLY A 98 20.37 7.00 -7.77
CA GLY A 98 20.56 7.59 -9.11
C GLY A 98 19.94 6.72 -10.20
N ASP A 99 19.49 7.33 -11.30
CA ASP A 99 18.85 6.65 -12.44
C ASP A 99 17.64 5.77 -12.09
N THR A 100 16.94 6.12 -10.99
CA THR A 100 15.72 5.43 -10.52
C THR A 100 14.63 5.31 -11.59
N THR A 101 13.85 4.23 -11.50
CA THR A 101 12.64 4.02 -12.30
C THR A 101 11.39 4.63 -11.65
N ILE A 102 11.59 5.65 -10.81
CA ILE A 102 10.54 6.38 -10.11
C ILE A 102 10.58 7.85 -10.55
N ALA A 103 9.51 8.29 -11.20
CA ALA A 103 9.28 9.70 -11.47
C ALA A 103 8.73 10.40 -10.23
N VAL A 104 9.34 11.53 -9.86
CA VAL A 104 8.88 12.38 -8.75
C VAL A 104 8.12 13.57 -9.31
N LYS A 105 6.86 13.71 -8.94
CA LYS A 105 6.06 14.90 -9.21
C LYS A 105 5.91 15.69 -7.92
N ALA A 106 6.26 16.98 -7.99
CA ALA A 106 5.85 17.98 -7.01
C ALA A 106 6.32 17.69 -5.56
N ALA A 107 7.61 17.88 -5.27
CA ALA A 107 8.08 18.00 -3.89
C ALA A 107 7.85 19.44 -3.41
N TYR A 108 6.77 19.67 -2.65
CA TYR A 108 6.46 20.99 -2.09
C TYR A 108 6.46 20.95 -0.57
N ALA A 109 6.66 22.11 0.04
CA ALA A 109 6.40 22.27 1.46
C ALA A 109 4.92 21.96 1.75
N ASP A 110 4.66 21.23 2.83
CA ASP A 110 3.30 21.01 3.31
C ASP A 110 2.69 22.35 3.74
N LEU A 111 1.46 22.63 3.31
CA LEU A 111 0.80 23.90 3.59
C LEU A 111 0.51 24.10 5.08
N ALA A 112 0.33 23.01 5.83
CA ALA A 112 0.10 23.04 7.27
C ALA A 112 1.41 23.12 8.07
N ASP A 113 2.50 22.55 7.55
CA ASP A 113 3.82 22.60 8.18
C ASP A 113 4.93 22.76 7.12
N PRO A 114 5.47 23.98 6.93
CA PRO A 114 6.50 24.25 5.94
C PRO A 114 7.83 23.51 6.17
N SER A 115 8.03 22.90 7.34
CA SER A 115 9.20 22.04 7.62
C SER A 115 9.03 20.62 7.05
N LYS A 116 7.83 20.28 6.58
CA LYS A 116 7.50 19.00 5.97
C LYS A 116 7.33 19.16 4.47
N LEU A 117 7.46 18.04 3.80
CA LEU A 117 7.32 17.89 2.37
C LEU A 117 6.13 16.99 2.04
N GLN A 118 5.61 17.20 0.85
CA GLN A 118 4.68 16.31 0.16
C GLN A 118 5.22 16.01 -1.24
N ALA A 119 5.09 14.78 -1.71
CA ALA A 119 5.47 14.38 -3.07
C ALA A 119 4.66 13.19 -3.58
N THR A 120 4.58 13.08 -4.91
CA THR A 120 4.06 11.89 -5.59
C THR A 120 5.19 11.14 -6.29
N PHE A 121 5.34 9.87 -5.97
CA PHE A 121 6.26 8.91 -6.57
C PHE A 121 5.48 8.02 -7.53
N THR A 122 5.97 7.86 -8.75
CA THR A 122 5.27 7.16 -9.84
C THR A 122 6.23 6.20 -10.51
N SER A 123 5.84 4.93 -10.67
CA SER A 123 6.61 3.99 -11.47
C SER A 123 6.72 4.44 -12.93
N THR A 124 7.89 4.25 -13.54
CA THR A 124 8.13 4.47 -14.98
C THR A 124 8.44 3.19 -15.74
N GLU A 125 8.74 2.08 -15.05
CA GLU A 125 9.17 0.83 -15.67
C GLU A 125 8.39 -0.39 -15.16
N HIS A 126 8.09 -1.30 -16.08
CA HIS A 126 7.44 -2.55 -15.71
C HIS A 126 8.35 -3.41 -14.86
N GLY A 127 7.79 -4.15 -13.91
CA GLY A 127 8.53 -5.14 -13.13
C GLY A 127 8.12 -6.57 -13.46
N THR A 128 8.83 -7.49 -12.83
CA THR A 128 8.66 -8.93 -12.99
C THR A 128 8.79 -9.59 -11.62
N LEU A 129 8.31 -10.83 -11.48
CA LEU A 129 8.43 -11.58 -10.23
C LEU A 129 9.88 -11.77 -9.76
N ALA A 130 10.86 -11.70 -10.66
CA ALA A 130 12.28 -11.82 -10.32
C ALA A 130 12.84 -10.54 -9.66
N ASP A 131 12.14 -9.41 -9.82
CA ASP A 131 12.57 -8.11 -9.31
C ASP A 131 12.01 -7.84 -7.91
N ASN A 132 11.10 -8.67 -7.40
CA ASN A 132 10.49 -8.51 -6.09
C ASN A 132 11.51 -8.72 -4.95
N PRO A 133 11.61 -7.79 -3.99
CA PRO A 133 12.53 -7.93 -2.86
C PRO A 133 12.00 -8.90 -1.79
N ASP A 134 12.91 -9.62 -1.15
CA ASP A 134 12.65 -10.50 0.00
C ASP A 134 13.28 -9.97 1.31
N ASP A 135 14.29 -9.10 1.21
CA ASP A 135 14.91 -8.40 2.35
C ASP A 135 14.97 -6.87 2.12
N PRO A 136 14.30 -6.03 2.96
CA PRO A 136 14.35 -4.58 2.85
C PRO A 136 15.75 -3.97 3.07
N ASN A 137 16.68 -4.72 3.67
CA ASN A 137 18.06 -4.29 3.92
C ASN A 137 19.07 -4.86 2.91
N GLY A 138 18.66 -5.85 2.11
CA GLY A 138 19.51 -6.64 1.21
C GLY A 138 19.18 -6.46 -0.27
N LEU A 139 18.72 -5.28 -0.69
CA LEU A 139 18.24 -5.05 -2.06
C LEU A 139 19.33 -5.20 -3.14
N THR A 140 18.96 -5.83 -4.25
CA THR A 140 19.68 -5.73 -5.53
C THR A 140 19.56 -4.32 -6.12
N ASP A 141 20.39 -3.99 -7.12
CA ASP A 141 20.32 -2.66 -7.73
C ASP A 141 18.97 -2.42 -8.42
N VAL A 142 18.39 -3.40 -9.12
CA VAL A 142 17.05 -3.27 -9.73
C VAL A 142 15.99 -2.93 -8.66
N GLN A 143 16.03 -3.62 -7.52
CA GLN A 143 15.12 -3.36 -6.41
C GLN A 143 15.30 -1.96 -5.80
N LYS A 144 16.54 -1.46 -5.71
CA LYS A 144 16.81 -0.08 -5.25
C LYS A 144 16.23 0.96 -6.19
N HIS A 145 16.31 0.76 -7.51
CA HIS A 145 15.74 1.70 -8.49
C HIS A 145 14.21 1.81 -8.39
N ARG A 146 13.54 0.81 -7.80
CA ARG A 146 12.09 0.74 -7.54
C ARG A 146 11.69 1.06 -6.11
N SER A 147 12.60 1.61 -5.31
CA SER A 147 12.36 1.89 -3.90
C SER A 147 12.57 3.37 -3.60
N VAL A 148 11.73 3.91 -2.72
CA VAL A 148 11.87 5.26 -2.17
C VAL A 148 11.94 5.17 -0.66
N THR A 149 12.83 5.95 -0.06
CA THR A 149 12.94 6.07 1.41
C THR A 149 12.70 7.50 1.82
N MET A 150 11.88 7.70 2.86
CA MET A 150 11.61 9.00 3.43
C MET A 150 12.06 9.05 4.89
N LYS A 151 12.53 10.21 5.30
CA LYS A 151 12.83 10.54 6.70
C LYS A 151 11.68 11.33 7.28
N PHE A 152 11.20 10.88 8.43
CA PHE A 152 10.24 11.58 9.25
C PHE A 152 10.92 12.06 10.54
N VAL A 153 10.42 13.15 11.10
CA VAL A 153 10.94 13.80 12.31
C VAL A 153 9.77 14.22 13.17
N ASP A 154 9.80 13.98 14.47
CA ASP A 154 8.74 14.33 15.43
C ASP A 154 7.35 13.94 14.92
N THR A 155 7.21 12.69 14.48
CA THR A 155 6.01 12.21 13.77
C THR A 155 5.43 11.00 14.50
N SER A 156 4.14 11.07 14.83
CA SER A 156 3.36 9.93 15.37
C SER A 156 2.49 9.26 14.32
N SER A 157 2.18 9.95 13.22
CA SER A 157 1.47 9.38 12.08
C SER A 157 1.75 10.14 10.79
N PHE A 158 1.59 9.48 9.65
CA PHE A 158 1.63 10.12 8.34
C PHE A 158 0.56 9.53 7.42
N THR A 159 0.19 10.30 6.40
CA THR A 159 -0.82 9.90 5.42
C THR A 159 -0.16 9.66 4.07
N ALA A 160 -0.59 8.59 3.41
CA ALA A 160 -0.19 8.29 2.04
C ALA A 160 -1.39 7.83 1.22
N THR A 161 -1.50 8.34 -0.01
CA THR A 161 -2.46 7.87 -1.01
C THR A 161 -1.75 6.92 -1.96
N PHE A 162 -2.29 5.72 -2.10
CA PHE A 162 -1.83 4.71 -3.04
C PHE A 162 -2.83 4.60 -4.17
N GLU A 163 -2.36 4.68 -5.40
CA GLU A 163 -3.19 4.58 -6.59
C GLU A 163 -2.58 3.58 -7.56
N VAL A 164 -3.45 2.79 -8.17
CA VAL A 164 -3.09 1.94 -9.31
C VAL A 164 -3.92 2.41 -10.50
N THR A 165 -3.26 2.87 -11.56
CA THR A 165 -3.97 3.45 -12.71
C THR A 165 -4.94 2.47 -13.34
N GLY A 166 -6.07 2.97 -13.82
CA GLY A 166 -7.00 2.21 -14.64
C GLY A 166 -6.51 2.04 -16.07
N CYS A 167 -7.19 1.18 -16.80
CA CYS A 167 -7.05 1.05 -18.25
C CYS A 167 -8.01 1.99 -18.97
N THR A 168 -7.61 2.49 -20.14
CA THR A 168 -8.41 3.42 -20.96
C THR A 168 -9.11 2.74 -22.15
N ASN A 169 -8.82 1.48 -22.43
CA ASN A 169 -9.40 0.74 -23.55
C ASN A 169 -10.79 0.16 -23.21
N SER A 170 -11.73 0.28 -24.16
CA SER A 170 -13.07 -0.32 -24.07
C SER A 170 -12.99 -1.83 -23.89
N GLY A 171 -13.51 -2.33 -22.76
CA GLY A 171 -13.55 -3.76 -22.42
C GLY A 171 -12.55 -4.19 -21.35
N CYS A 172 -11.67 -3.32 -20.89
CA CYS A 172 -10.87 -3.61 -19.70
C CYS A 172 -11.69 -3.32 -18.44
N THR A 173 -12.00 -4.36 -17.67
CA THR A 173 -12.55 -4.17 -16.34
C THR A 173 -11.39 -4.01 -15.37
N SER A 174 -11.38 -2.94 -14.59
CA SER A 174 -10.42 -2.67 -13.49
C SER A 174 -10.25 -3.82 -12.48
N ARG A 175 -11.04 -4.89 -12.60
CA ARG A 175 -10.98 -6.12 -11.82
C ARG A 175 -9.87 -7.09 -12.24
N ASP A 176 -9.15 -6.85 -13.33
CA ASP A 176 -8.17 -7.81 -13.88
C ASP A 176 -6.82 -7.86 -13.14
N GLY A 177 -6.66 -7.16 -12.01
CA GLY A 177 -5.47 -7.34 -11.18
C GLY A 177 -5.38 -6.40 -9.98
N ALA A 178 -4.91 -6.93 -8.85
CA ALA A 178 -4.47 -6.15 -7.70
C ALA A 178 -2.95 -6.06 -7.70
N ARG A 179 -2.43 -4.89 -7.37
CA ARG A 179 -1.00 -4.64 -7.20
C ARG A 179 -0.64 -4.65 -5.73
N ARG A 180 0.61 -5.00 -5.40
CA ARG A 180 1.11 -5.08 -4.02
C ARG A 180 1.97 -3.86 -3.75
N PHE A 181 1.74 -3.21 -2.63
CA PHE A 181 2.65 -2.21 -2.11
C PHE A 181 3.39 -2.80 -0.92
N LEU A 182 4.71 -2.82 -1.01
CA LEU A 182 5.59 -3.29 0.05
C LEU A 182 6.18 -2.11 0.80
N PHE A 183 6.23 -2.22 2.12
CA PHE A 183 6.84 -1.21 2.96
C PHE A 183 7.62 -1.83 4.11
N ALA A 184 8.62 -1.08 4.58
CA ALA A 184 9.39 -1.40 5.76
C ALA A 184 9.94 -0.10 6.35
N SER A 185 10.29 -0.11 7.62
CA SER A 185 10.97 1.01 8.26
C SER A 185 12.31 0.55 8.78
N LYS A 186 13.35 1.31 8.42
CA LYS A 186 14.71 1.09 8.89
C LYS A 186 14.93 1.93 10.14
N SER A 187 14.24 1.55 11.19
CA SER A 187 14.51 2.05 12.53
C SER A 187 14.96 0.88 13.38
N ASN A 188 16.08 1.03 14.07
CA ASN A 188 16.57 0.12 15.11
C ASN A 188 15.60 0.03 16.31
N LEU A 189 14.50 0.78 16.27
CA LEU A 189 13.35 0.61 17.15
C LEU A 189 12.47 -0.56 16.72
N LEU A 190 12.53 -1.01 15.46
CA LEU A 190 11.61 -1.98 14.90
C LEU A 190 12.19 -3.40 14.78
N VAL A 191 11.44 -4.39 15.23
CA VAL A 191 11.72 -5.82 15.04
C VAL A 191 11.05 -6.32 13.76
N PRO A 192 11.60 -7.37 13.10
CA PRO A 192 10.94 -8.04 11.98
C PRO A 192 9.49 -8.40 12.32
N CYS A 193 8.63 -8.37 11.30
CA CYS A 193 7.22 -8.68 11.46
C CYS A 193 7.03 -10.03 12.18
N PRO A 194 6.24 -10.09 13.27
CA PRO A 194 5.86 -11.36 13.87
C PRO A 194 5.00 -12.16 12.86
N PRO A 195 5.05 -13.51 12.90
CA PRO A 195 4.24 -14.33 12.01
C PRO A 195 2.75 -14.00 12.15
N SER A 196 2.03 -13.95 11.02
CA SER A 196 0.60 -13.63 10.99
C SER A 196 -0.20 -14.57 11.91
N PRO A 197 -1.11 -14.04 12.75
CA PRO A 197 -2.02 -14.90 13.51
C PRO A 197 -2.92 -15.71 12.56
N PRO A 198 -3.36 -16.92 12.95
CA PRO A 198 -4.25 -17.72 12.12
C PRO A 198 -5.52 -16.94 11.79
N MET A 199 -5.90 -16.94 10.50
CA MET A 199 -7.09 -16.24 10.02
C MET A 199 -8.34 -16.70 10.79
N PRO A 200 -9.25 -15.78 11.17
CA PRO A 200 -10.58 -16.16 11.65
C PRO A 200 -11.30 -17.04 10.60
N PRO A 201 -12.14 -17.99 11.02
CA PRO A 201 -12.94 -18.78 10.08
C PRO A 201 -13.79 -17.85 9.21
N ALA A 202 -13.83 -18.13 7.91
CA ALA A 202 -14.63 -17.38 6.96
C ALA A 202 -16.11 -17.34 7.42
N PRO A 203 -16.82 -16.21 7.21
CA PRO A 203 -18.26 -16.16 7.42
C PRO A 203 -18.96 -17.26 6.60
N PRO A 204 -20.05 -17.86 7.10
CA PRO A 204 -20.83 -18.81 6.33
C PRO A 204 -21.27 -18.18 5.01
N SER A 205 -21.11 -18.91 3.90
CA SER A 205 -21.53 -18.47 2.57
C SER A 205 -23.03 -18.12 2.59
N LEU A 206 -23.39 -16.98 2.00
CA LEU A 206 -24.80 -16.62 1.80
C LEU A 206 -25.51 -17.72 0.99
N PRO A 207 -26.77 -18.06 1.32
CA PRO A 207 -27.55 -19.00 0.52
C PRO A 207 -27.71 -18.47 -0.91
N PRO A 208 -27.78 -19.37 -1.92
CA PRO A 208 -28.00 -18.97 -3.30
C PRO A 208 -29.32 -18.19 -3.44
N PRO A 209 -29.38 -17.20 -4.36
CA PRO A 209 -30.60 -16.46 -4.62
C PRO A 209 -31.71 -17.41 -5.10
N PRO A 210 -32.98 -17.14 -4.78
CA PRO A 210 -34.10 -17.95 -5.24
C PRO A 210 -34.18 -17.97 -6.78
N PRO A 211 -34.65 -19.07 -7.37
CA PRO A 211 -34.83 -19.16 -8.82
C PRO A 211 -35.81 -18.08 -9.32
N PRO A 212 -35.63 -17.58 -10.55
CA PRO A 212 -36.56 -16.61 -11.14
C PRO A 212 -37.97 -17.22 -11.27
N PRO A 213 -39.04 -16.39 -11.21
CA PRO A 213 -40.40 -16.86 -11.39
C PRO A 213 -40.59 -17.53 -12.76
N VAL A 214 -41.23 -18.70 -12.78
CA VAL A 214 -41.59 -19.38 -14.02
C VAL A 214 -42.63 -18.53 -14.76
N SER A 215 -42.37 -18.22 -16.04
CA SER A 215 -43.33 -17.48 -16.87
C SER A 215 -44.62 -18.30 -17.03
N PRO A 216 -45.81 -17.65 -16.99
CA PRO A 216 -47.08 -18.36 -17.18
C PRO A 216 -47.14 -18.98 -18.58
N PRO A 217 -47.82 -20.13 -18.72
CA PRO A 217 -47.97 -20.78 -20.01
C PRO A 217 -48.72 -19.87 -20.99
N PRO A 218 -48.39 -19.91 -22.30
CA PRO A 218 -49.12 -19.15 -23.30
C PRO A 218 -50.59 -19.58 -23.36
N PRO A 219 -51.51 -18.65 -23.67
CA PRO A 219 -52.93 -18.97 -23.78
C PRO A 219 -53.17 -19.99 -24.92
N PRO A 220 -54.21 -20.85 -24.79
CA PRO A 220 -54.53 -21.83 -25.82
C PRO A 220 -54.94 -21.13 -27.13
N PRO A 221 -54.60 -21.73 -28.29
CA PRO A 221 -54.99 -21.20 -29.59
C PRO A 221 -56.53 -21.30 -29.82
N PRO A 222 -57.09 -20.43 -30.68
CA PRO A 222 -58.53 -20.37 -30.98
C PRO A 222 -59.05 -21.58 -31.75
#